data_AF-A0A661P5G0-F1
#
_entry.id   AF-A0A661P5G0-F1
#
_cell.length_a   1.000
_cell.length_b   1.000
_cell.length_c   1.000
_cell.angle_alpha   90.00
_cell.angle_beta   90.00
_cell.angle_gamma   90.00
#
_symmetry.space_group_name_H-M   'P 1'
#
loop_
_entity.id
_entity.type
_entity.pdbx_description
1 polymer ?
#
loop_
_entity_poly.entity_id
_entity_poly.type
_entity_poly.pdbx_seq_one_letter_code
_entity_poly.pdbx_strand_id
1 'polypeptide(L)'
;MAEADKIAGYYSEQVKISLGTGATKRQTTGENIFLAKERPDGTVEMSLLNMSGEPTNIREVVEMEDFLRRCKPKKDYLLPSKKLDDGHLRKKAEADKRASRGNLHLKRKE
;
A
#
# COMPACT_ATOMS: atom_id res chain seq x y z
N MET A 1 0.30 -14.60 34.95
CA MET A 1 -0.76 -14.30 33.96
C MET A 1 -0.08 -14.41 32.61
N ALA A 2 -0.48 -15.39 31.79
CA ALA A 2 0.17 -15.67 30.52
C ALA A 2 -0.04 -14.48 29.58
N GLU A 3 1.06 -13.90 29.12
CA GLU A 3 1.07 -13.03 27.94
C GLU A 3 0.59 -13.88 26.78
N ALA A 4 -0.72 -13.82 26.50
CA ALA A 4 -1.29 -14.43 25.31
C ALA A 4 -0.51 -13.85 24.11
N ASP A 5 0.00 -14.74 23.28
CA ASP A 5 0.67 -14.46 22.02
C ASP A 5 -0.35 -13.77 21.09
N LYS A 6 -0.59 -12.48 21.31
CA LYS A 6 -1.60 -11.72 20.59
C LYS A 6 -1.19 -11.63 19.14
N ILE A 7 -2.11 -12.00 18.24
CA ILE A 7 -1.88 -11.76 16.82
C ILE A 7 -1.76 -10.25 16.57
N ALA A 8 -0.53 -9.83 16.26
CA ALA A 8 -0.19 -8.45 15.93
C ALA A 8 0.91 -8.45 14.86
N GLY A 9 0.61 -7.91 13.68
CA GLY A 9 1.61 -7.81 12.62
C GLY A 9 1.04 -7.61 11.22
N TYR A 10 1.93 -7.74 10.24
CA TYR A 10 1.61 -7.62 8.81
C TYR A 10 1.31 -8.98 8.21
N TYR A 11 0.23 -9.04 7.46
CA TYR A 11 -0.26 -10.25 6.82
C TYR A 11 -0.58 -9.97 5.36
N SER A 12 -0.44 -10.98 4.50
CA SER A 12 -0.87 -10.87 3.11
C SER A 12 -1.94 -11.86 2.73
N GLU A 13 -2.87 -11.41 1.90
CA GLU A 13 -3.90 -12.23 1.25
C GLU A 13 -3.68 -12.20 -0.25
N GLN A 14 -3.68 -13.38 -0.88
CA GLN A 14 -3.61 -13.50 -2.34
C GLN A 14 -5.01 -13.42 -2.94
N VAL A 15 -5.24 -12.46 -3.82
CA VAL A 15 -6.53 -12.25 -4.49
C VAL A 15 -6.38 -12.49 -5.98
N LYS A 16 -7.20 -13.37 -6.55
CA LYS A 16 -7.24 -13.59 -8.00
C LYS A 16 -8.16 -12.56 -8.64
N ILE A 17 -7.57 -11.64 -9.40
CA ILE A 17 -8.28 -10.56 -10.07
C ILE A 17 -8.39 -10.90 -11.56
N SER A 18 -9.62 -10.93 -12.08
CA SER A 18 -9.86 -11.07 -13.52
C SER A 18 -10.02 -9.69 -14.12
N LEU A 19 -9.08 -9.27 -14.97
CA LEU A 19 -9.10 -7.98 -15.65
C LEU A 19 -9.55 -8.18 -17.11
N GLY A 20 -10.49 -7.36 -17.58
CA GLY A 20 -11.01 -7.37 -18.95
C GLY A 20 -12.40 -8.02 -19.09
N THR A 21 -12.97 -7.92 -20.29
CA THR A 21 -14.30 -8.42 -20.62
C THR A 21 -14.24 -9.39 -21.81
N GLY A 22 -15.03 -10.47 -21.77
CA GLY A 22 -15.09 -11.45 -22.86
C GLY A 22 -13.78 -12.22 -23.10
N ALA A 23 -13.32 -12.26 -24.35
CA ALA A 23 -12.15 -13.03 -24.80
C ALA A 23 -10.79 -12.44 -24.37
N THR A 24 -10.75 -11.20 -23.87
CA THR A 24 -9.52 -10.54 -23.39
C THR A 24 -9.32 -10.66 -21.88
N LYS A 25 -10.07 -11.54 -21.20
CA LYS A 25 -9.94 -11.77 -19.75
C LYS A 25 -8.54 -12.28 -19.41
N ARG A 26 -7.79 -11.47 -18.66
CA ARG A 26 -6.49 -11.83 -18.10
C ARG A 26 -6.63 -12.04 -16.60
N GLN A 27 -6.25 -13.23 -16.14
CA GLN A 27 -6.13 -13.50 -14.72
C GLN A 27 -4.82 -12.90 -14.20
N THR A 28 -4.92 -12.07 -13.17
CA THR A 28 -3.78 -11.49 -12.46
C THR A 28 -3.92 -11.87 -10.99
N THR A 29 -2.82 -12.26 -10.37
CA THR A 29 -2.80 -12.49 -8.93
C THR A 29 -2.35 -11.20 -8.27
N GLY A 30 -3.24 -10.55 -7.52
CA GLY A 30 -2.94 -9.45 -6.64
C GLY A 30 -2.59 -9.96 -5.25
N GLU A 31 -1.85 -9.16 -4.49
CA GLU A 31 -1.59 -9.40 -3.08
C GLU A 31 -2.03 -8.17 -2.29
N ASN A 32 -2.92 -8.37 -1.32
CA ASN A 32 -3.34 -7.34 -0.39
C ASN A 32 -2.56 -7.49 0.90
N ILE A 33 -2.06 -6.38 1.45
CA ILE A 33 -1.36 -6.38 2.74
C ILE A 33 -2.29 -5.81 3.79
N PHE A 34 -2.40 -6.49 4.91
CA PHE A 34 -3.22 -6.10 6.05
C PHE A 34 -2.37 -5.97 7.30
N LEU A 35 -2.70 -4.98 8.12
CA LEU A 35 -2.28 -4.91 9.51
C LEU A 35 -3.35 -5.60 10.36
N ALA A 36 -2.99 -6.73 10.97
CA ALA A 36 -3.88 -7.52 11.80
C ALA A 36 -3.65 -7.21 13.28
N LYS A 37 -4.75 -7.10 14.04
CA LYS A 37 -4.75 -6.91 15.48
C LYS A 37 -5.85 -7.74 16.12
N GLU A 38 -5.46 -8.62 17.03
CA GLU A 38 -6.39 -9.40 17.85
C GLU A 38 -7.19 -8.50 18.81
N ARG A 39 -8.50 -8.77 18.89
CA ARG A 39 -9.45 -8.14 19.80
C ARG A 39 -9.68 -9.05 21.02
N PRO A 40 -10.05 -8.47 22.17
CA PRO A 40 -10.31 -9.24 23.39
C PRO A 40 -11.46 -10.25 23.23
N ASP A 41 -12.36 -10.03 22.27
CA ASP A 41 -13.48 -10.91 21.94
C ASP A 41 -13.06 -12.17 21.14
N GLY A 42 -11.77 -12.37 20.86
CA GLY A 42 -11.25 -13.53 20.10
C GLY A 42 -11.36 -13.39 18.57
N THR A 43 -11.70 -12.20 18.08
CA THR A 43 -11.71 -11.85 16.66
C THR A 43 -10.46 -11.07 16.26
N VAL A 44 -10.13 -11.05 14.97
CA VAL A 44 -8.99 -10.32 14.42
C VAL A 44 -9.50 -9.16 13.57
N GLU A 45 -9.10 -7.95 13.94
CA GLU A 45 -9.33 -6.75 13.13
C GLU A 45 -8.20 -6.60 12.12
N MET A 46 -8.54 -6.60 10.85
CA MET A 46 -7.65 -6.43 9.72
C MET A 46 -7.86 -5.04 9.10
N SER A 47 -6.80 -4.24 9.03
CA SER A 47 -6.81 -2.97 8.29
C SER A 47 -6.00 -3.09 7.01
N LEU A 48 -6.63 -2.88 5.85
CA LEU A 48 -5.93 -2.95 4.57
C LEU A 48 -4.91 -1.81 4.47
N LEU A 49 -3.68 -2.11 4.05
CA LEU A 49 -2.62 -1.13 3.84
C LEU A 49 -2.59 -0.66 2.38
N ASN A 50 -2.32 0.63 2.20
CA ASN A 50 -2.05 1.19 0.88
C ASN A 50 -0.58 0.92 0.45
N MET A 51 -0.22 1.32 -0.77
CA MET A 51 1.17 1.19 -1.28
C MET A 51 2.20 2.01 -0.48
N SER A 52 1.76 3.01 0.28
CA SER A 52 2.62 3.79 1.19
C SER A 52 2.81 3.11 2.56
N GLY A 53 2.16 1.96 2.80
CA GLY A 53 2.20 1.25 4.09
C GLY A 53 1.29 1.86 5.15
N GLU A 54 0.39 2.76 4.78
CA GLU A 54 -0.57 3.37 5.70
C GLU A 54 -1.89 2.60 5.72
N PRO A 55 -2.50 2.40 6.90
CA PRO A 55 -3.81 1.77 7.01
C PRO A 55 -4.86 2.64 6.33
N THR A 56 -5.58 2.01 5.41
CA THR A 56 -6.75 2.60 4.76
C THR A 56 -7.94 2.57 5.69
N ASN A 57 -9.03 3.20 5.26
CA ASN A 57 -10.29 3.18 6.00
C ASN A 57 -11.05 1.84 5.86
N ILE A 58 -10.51 0.89 5.09
CA ILE A 58 -11.10 -0.44 4.90
C ILE A 58 -10.60 -1.33 6.05
N ARG A 59 -11.52 -1.65 6.95
CA ARG A 59 -11.29 -2.54 8.08
C ARG A 59 -12.28 -3.69 8.02
N GLU A 60 -11.78 -4.89 8.28
CA GLU A 60 -12.59 -6.10 8.32
C GLU A 60 -12.33 -6.80 9.66
N VAL A 61 -13.39 -7.30 10.30
CA VAL A 61 -13.26 -8.10 11.52
C VAL A 61 -13.61 -9.53 11.13
N VAL A 62 -12.68 -10.44 11.35
CA VAL A 62 -12.82 -11.85 11.00
C VAL A 62 -12.53 -12.72 12.22
N GLU A 63 -13.03 -13.96 12.20
CA GLU A 63 -12.66 -14.94 13.21
C GLU A 63 -11.20 -15.39 13.01
N MET A 64 -10.54 -15.76 14.11
CA MET A 64 -9.14 -16.18 14.11
C MET A 64 -8.87 -17.32 13.10
N GLU A 65 -9.78 -18.28 13.03
CA GLU A 65 -9.63 -19.45 12.16
C GLU A 65 -9.70 -19.08 10.67
N ASP A 66 -10.63 -18.20 10.29
CA ASP A 66 -10.74 -17.73 8.90
C ASP A 66 -9.54 -16.86 8.52
N PHE A 67 -9.08 -16.01 9.45
CA PHE A 67 -7.89 -15.19 9.29
C PHE A 67 -6.66 -16.05 8.99
N LEU A 68 -6.37 -17.06 9.81
CA LEU A 68 -5.20 -17.94 9.63
C LEU A 68 -5.29 -18.80 8.35
N ARG A 69 -6.51 -19.06 7.86
CA ARG A 69 -6.72 -19.82 6.62
C ARG A 69 -6.47 -18.96 5.37
N ARG A 70 -6.90 -17.70 5.39
CA ARG A 70 -6.83 -16.79 4.22
C ARG A 70 -5.54 -15.99 4.17
N CYS A 71 -5.06 -15.56 5.33
CA CYS A 71 -3.93 -14.65 5.46
C CYS A 71 -2.66 -15.40 5.86
N LYS A 72 -1.53 -15.02 5.24
CA LYS A 72 -0.22 -15.54 5.60
C LYS A 72 0.60 -14.47 6.33
N PRO A 73 1.30 -14.82 7.43
CA PRO A 73 2.15 -13.86 8.14
C PRO A 73 3.30 -13.42 7.25
N LYS A 74 3.45 -12.10 7.08
CA LYS A 74 4.50 -11.50 6.24
C LYS A 74 5.52 -10.79 7.14
N LYS A 75 6.39 -11.59 7.78
CA LYS A 75 7.46 -11.09 8.67
C LYS A 75 8.48 -10.20 7.96
N ASP A 76 8.64 -10.36 6.65
CA ASP A 76 9.58 -9.59 5.82
C ASP A 76 8.96 -8.30 5.24
N TYR A 77 7.78 -7.88 5.70
CA TYR A 77 7.18 -6.65 5.20
C TYR A 77 7.94 -5.42 5.74
N LEU A 78 8.97 -5.01 4.99
CA LEU A 78 9.56 -3.70 5.13
C LEU A 78 8.52 -2.69 4.65
N LEU A 79 7.95 -1.93 5.60
CA LEU A 79 7.27 -0.69 5.26
C LEU A 79 8.17 0.05 4.27
N PRO A 80 7.63 0.64 3.18
CA PRO A 80 8.37 1.55 2.33
C PRO A 80 8.74 2.74 3.23
N SER A 81 9.84 2.53 3.93
CA SER A 81 10.33 3.38 5.00
C SER A 81 10.65 4.65 4.28
N LYS A 82 9.75 5.64 4.45
CA LYS A 82 9.94 7.08 4.25
C LYS A 82 11.35 7.30 3.74
N LYS A 83 11.55 7.19 2.43
CA LYS A 83 12.87 7.45 1.86
C LYS A 83 13.20 8.82 2.41
N LEU A 84 14.29 8.87 3.20
CA LEU A 84 14.73 10.07 3.87
C LEU A 84 14.50 11.24 2.91
N ASP A 85 13.62 12.13 3.36
CA ASP A 85 13.29 13.38 2.73
C ASP A 85 14.54 14.26 2.82
N ASP A 86 15.52 14.00 1.96
CA ASP A 86 16.71 14.85 1.81
C ASP A 86 17.16 14.93 0.34
N GLY A 87 16.80 13.95 -0.49
CA GLY A 87 17.22 13.90 -1.90
C GLY A 87 16.25 14.47 -2.94
N HIS A 88 14.94 14.53 -2.66
CA HIS A 88 13.92 14.79 -3.69
C HIS A 88 13.48 16.25 -3.82
N LEU A 89 13.96 17.15 -2.95
CA LEU A 89 13.77 18.59 -3.13
C LEU A 89 14.66 19.17 -4.24
N ARG A 90 15.75 18.47 -4.62
CA ARG A 90 16.73 19.01 -5.57
C ARG A 90 16.33 18.92 -7.06
N LYS A 91 15.46 17.98 -7.44
CA LYS A 91 15.11 17.77 -8.87
C LYS A 91 13.95 18.64 -9.39
N LYS A 92 13.20 19.32 -8.53
CA LYS A 92 12.15 20.25 -8.97
C LYS A 92 12.67 21.64 -9.36
N ALA A 93 13.87 22.02 -8.90
CA ALA A 93 14.46 23.33 -9.20
C ALA A 93 15.09 23.42 -10.61
N GLU A 94 15.49 22.29 -11.20
CA GLU A 94 16.13 22.29 -12.53
C GLU A 94 15.13 22.29 -13.70
N ALA A 95 13.93 21.75 -13.49
CA ALA A 95 12.88 21.75 -14.53
C ALA A 95 12.31 23.16 -14.77
N ASP A 96 12.21 23.98 -13.73
CA ASP A 96 11.70 25.36 -13.81
C ASP A 96 12.63 26.27 -14.64
N LYS A 97 13.96 26.17 -14.43
CA LYS A 97 14.94 26.93 -15.22
C LYS A 97 14.89 26.63 -16.72
N ARG A 98 14.40 25.45 -17.13
CA ARG A 98 14.31 25.07 -18.55
C ARG A 98 13.04 25.63 -19.21
N ALA A 99 11.96 25.84 -18.44
CA ALA A 99 10.74 26.46 -18.93
C ALA A 99 10.89 27.97 -19.14
N SER A 100 11.71 28.66 -18.34
CA SER A 100 11.92 30.11 -18.48
C SER A 100 12.64 30.54 -19.76
N ARG A 101 13.32 29.63 -20.48
CA ARG A 101 13.96 29.95 -21.77
C ARG A 101 13.02 29.94 -22.97
N GLY A 102 11.86 29.28 -22.88
CA GLY A 102 10.89 29.21 -23.98
C GLY A 102 10.03 30.47 -24.13
N ASN A 103 9.82 31.22 -23.04
CA ASN A 103 8.90 32.36 -23.03
C ASN A 103 9.49 33.67 -23.58
N LEU A 104 10.79 33.74 -23.89
CA LEU A 104 11.41 34.96 -24.43
C LEU A 104 11.17 35.15 -25.94
N HIS A 105 10.79 34.10 -26.67
CA HIS A 105 10.65 34.17 -28.14
C HIS A 105 9.29 34.69 -28.61
N LEU A 106 8.27 34.71 -27.75
CA LEU A 106 6.91 35.17 -28.13
C LEU A 106 6.74 36.69 -27.98
N LYS A 107 7.59 37.37 -27.21
CA LYS A 107 7.47 38.81 -26.90
C LYS A 107 8.21 39.75 -27.88
N ARG A 108 8.66 39.25 -29.03
CA ARG A 108 9.37 40.04 -30.05
C ARG A 108 8.66 40.12 -31.41
N LYS A 109 7.35 39.84 -31.42
CA LYS A 109 6.45 40.06 -32.55
C LYS A 109 5.15 40.71 -32.06
N GLU A 110 5.28 41.88 -31.47
CA GLU A 110 4.28 42.94 -31.52
C GLU A 110 5.02 44.26 -31.78
#